data_AF-A0A538QGA9-F1
#
_entry.id   AF-A0A538QGA9-F1
#
_cell.length_a   1.000
_cell.length_b   1.000
_cell.length_c   1.000
_cell.angle_alpha   90.00
_cell.angle_beta   90.00
_cell.angle_gamma   90.00
#
_symmetry.space_group_name_H-M   'P 1'
#
loop_
_entity.id
_entity.type
_entity.pdbx_description
1 polymer ?
#
loop_
_entity_poly.entity_id
_entity_poly.type
_entity_poly.pdbx_seq_one_letter_code
_entity_poly.pdbx_strand_id
1 'polypeptide(L)'
;MSADASARAEAKIRLATETEGQVGDATSRAADAARTGEGGPHPTRHAALGDGPAARTHRDLRARVSAENLAQLEQRLGLRIVVDDALSNGVELQYAAKRGALGVGTDIEPTAIRIGRDALIEDVLAHRATIGRVTRYNGVVGKLRNLWDRLVVQTEGMNPFRPGELGWESFEEVRKIDELIAARRARWNPRTLDARTLDDEIAFLEGRRAYHEEIIRTAEETGAIRGTGHIDAPDVGRVTDEAKAKGYKLPGADEGVNPDAYYYRNSKTAPGEYELARKPSAPVGTEPYRAVTKDGRFERLEHGDTPRPRTLIPGAWTDQQVIEHLWSDDSFVAFAHLLERERLATREEINAAIVAKSANRAKLGSIVDDTVRGNVKDVFRPRLIERLTDPTLDAQASWRRMRQMLDGLDNGDRGNLAELWYQARHAKGAEHHVGTKVTRVGELEGQLEDRVIDLVEGNRAIEIKDVTGPIDHSQFNAYIDMAEGETQVRLKAGEATIQRVRYVFTRPEGARANLAFFAEQLESRRIIGILTIEVFDMNGTRHIVSSARDARALLERLGESL
;
A
#
# COMPACT_ATOMS: atom_id res chain seq x y z
N MET A 1 22.84 -53.43 1.74
CA MET A 1 23.63 -52.17 1.84
C MET A 1 22.70 -50.97 2.01
N SER A 2 22.03 -50.84 3.16
CA SER A 2 21.15 -49.70 3.46
C SER A 2 20.78 -49.69 4.95
N ALA A 3 21.74 -49.39 5.82
CA ALA A 3 21.48 -49.22 7.26
C ALA A 3 22.42 -48.23 7.98
N ASP A 4 23.37 -47.59 7.29
CA ASP A 4 24.48 -46.87 7.95
C ASP A 4 24.46 -45.34 7.78
N ALA A 5 23.44 -44.80 7.10
CA ALA A 5 23.28 -43.34 6.94
C ALA A 5 22.37 -42.72 8.02
N SER A 6 21.49 -43.50 8.65
CA SER A 6 20.54 -43.01 9.65
C SER A 6 21.16 -42.82 11.04
N ALA A 7 22.25 -43.53 11.36
CA ALA A 7 22.91 -43.47 12.68
C ALA A 7 23.86 -42.26 12.86
N ARG A 8 24.25 -41.57 11.77
CA ARG A 8 25.13 -40.39 11.85
C ARG A 8 24.40 -39.06 11.99
N ALA A 9 23.09 -39.01 11.78
CA ALA A 9 22.30 -37.79 11.93
C ALA A 9 21.82 -37.55 13.37
N GLU A 10 21.61 -38.61 14.17
CA GLU A 10 21.14 -38.49 15.56
C GLU A 10 22.24 -38.12 16.57
N ALA A 11 23.51 -38.25 16.21
CA ALA A 11 24.64 -37.97 17.12
C ALA A 11 25.07 -36.49 17.17
N LYS A 12 24.59 -35.62 16.28
CA LYS A 12 24.98 -34.19 16.25
C LYS A 12 23.99 -33.25 16.94
N ILE A 13 22.83 -33.75 17.36
CA ILE A 13 21.77 -32.93 17.98
C ILE A 13 21.80 -33.00 19.52
N ARG A 14 22.53 -33.95 20.13
CA ARG A 14 22.68 -34.03 21.61
C ARG A 14 23.80 -33.18 22.22
N LEU A 15 24.62 -32.47 21.46
CA LEU A 15 25.81 -31.77 21.98
C LEU A 15 25.66 -30.24 22.12
N ALA A 16 24.43 -29.71 22.23
CA ALA A 16 24.24 -28.27 22.43
C ALA A 16 23.23 -27.91 23.53
N THR A 17 22.67 -28.89 24.25
CA THR A 17 21.62 -28.67 25.26
C THR A 17 22.01 -29.01 26.69
N GLU A 18 23.29 -29.24 27.00
CA GLU A 18 23.72 -29.67 28.34
C GLU A 18 24.86 -28.83 28.96
N THR A 19 25.06 -27.57 28.55
CA THR A 19 26.02 -26.72 29.25
C THR A 19 25.42 -25.36 29.57
N GLU A 20 25.43 -25.04 30.87
CA GLU A 20 25.10 -23.76 31.50
C GLU A 20 23.70 -23.60 32.09
N GLY A 21 23.41 -24.46 33.08
CA GLY A 21 22.54 -24.12 34.20
C GLY A 21 23.20 -24.55 35.53
N GLN A 22 23.54 -23.56 36.36
CA GLN A 22 23.89 -23.62 37.80
C GLN A 22 25.27 -24.26 38.12
N VAL A 23 26.13 -23.67 38.97
CA VAL A 23 26.01 -23.47 40.42
C VAL A 23 27.07 -22.46 40.91
N GLY A 24 26.75 -21.67 41.95
CA GLY A 24 27.71 -21.48 43.05
C GLY A 24 28.19 -20.08 43.41
N ASP A 25 27.61 -19.54 44.48
CA ASP A 25 28.00 -18.39 45.29
C ASP A 25 29.36 -18.58 46.01
N ALA A 26 30.15 -17.50 46.13
CA ALA A 26 31.22 -17.35 47.15
C ALA A 26 31.78 -15.91 47.22
N THR A 27 31.18 -15.10 48.09
CA THR A 27 31.81 -14.20 49.08
C THR A 27 33.30 -13.77 48.94
N SER A 28 33.57 -12.46 49.03
CA SER A 28 34.43 -11.89 50.10
C SER A 28 34.56 -10.35 50.10
N ARG A 29 34.14 -9.77 51.23
CA ARG A 29 34.80 -8.73 52.06
C ARG A 29 35.21 -7.38 51.43
N ALA A 30 34.55 -6.32 51.89
CA ALA A 30 35.19 -5.28 52.71
C ALA A 30 34.12 -4.57 53.57
N ALA A 31 34.32 -4.57 54.89
CA ALA A 31 33.52 -3.87 55.87
C ALA A 31 34.37 -2.81 56.59
N ASP A 32 33.68 -1.83 57.15
CA ASP A 32 34.06 -0.90 58.22
C ASP A 32 35.16 0.15 57.99
N ALA A 33 34.75 1.41 58.03
CA ALA A 33 35.07 2.30 59.16
C ALA A 33 34.41 3.68 58.99
N ALA A 34 33.44 4.01 59.86
CA ALA A 34 33.28 5.38 60.39
C ALA A 34 32.39 5.36 61.65
N ARG A 35 33.04 5.49 62.81
CA ARG A 35 32.45 5.65 64.14
C ARG A 35 32.40 7.15 64.52
N THR A 36 31.23 7.57 65.00
CA THR A 36 30.92 8.37 66.21
C THR A 36 31.65 9.69 66.55
N GLY A 37 30.85 10.71 66.92
CA GLY A 37 31.19 11.85 67.79
C GLY A 37 30.37 13.10 67.44
N GLU A 38 29.16 13.30 67.99
CA GLU A 38 28.81 14.01 69.25
C GLU A 38 28.51 15.54 69.09
N GLY A 39 27.33 15.96 69.59
CA GLY A 39 27.00 17.37 69.93
C GLY A 39 25.65 17.91 69.40
N GLY A 40 24.56 17.85 70.21
CA GLY A 40 23.24 18.48 69.92
C GLY A 40 23.16 19.98 70.29
N PRO A 41 21.97 20.61 70.52
CA PRO A 41 20.57 20.19 70.25
C PRO A 41 19.62 21.26 69.61
N HIS A 42 18.50 20.78 69.01
CA HIS A 42 17.15 21.41 68.84
C HIS A 42 16.92 22.67 67.95
N PRO A 43 15.67 22.99 67.53
CA PRO A 43 14.75 22.19 66.68
C PRO A 43 14.04 23.05 65.57
N THR A 44 13.55 22.45 64.46
CA THR A 44 12.16 22.62 63.91
C THR A 44 12.02 22.15 62.45
N ARG A 45 11.05 21.24 62.27
CA ARG A 45 10.18 20.99 61.09
C ARG A 45 10.74 21.21 59.67
N HIS A 46 11.04 20.11 58.98
CA HIS A 46 10.70 19.93 57.57
C HIS A 46 10.34 18.48 57.27
N ALA A 47 9.17 18.28 56.66
CA ALA A 47 8.67 16.99 56.20
C ALA A 47 9.43 16.54 54.95
N ALA A 48 9.65 15.23 54.87
CA ALA A 48 10.55 14.55 53.96
C ALA A 48 10.10 14.61 52.48
N LEU A 49 11.09 14.85 51.62
CA LEU A 49 11.10 14.48 50.20
C LEU A 49 11.31 12.96 50.13
N GLY A 50 10.31 12.25 49.61
CA GLY A 50 10.39 10.82 49.30
C GLY A 50 10.58 10.57 47.81
N ASP A 51 11.46 9.63 47.52
CA ASP A 51 11.53 8.69 46.39
C ASP A 51 11.55 9.21 44.94
N GLY A 52 12.65 8.87 44.26
CA GLY A 52 12.84 9.01 42.82
C GLY A 52 11.89 8.10 42.01
N PRO A 53 11.56 8.48 40.77
CA PRO A 53 10.61 7.73 39.97
C PRO A 53 11.26 6.45 39.43
N ALA A 54 10.75 5.31 39.91
CA ALA A 54 10.93 4.01 39.28
C ALA A 54 10.54 4.07 37.78
N ALA A 55 11.27 3.34 36.95
CA ALA A 55 10.97 3.16 35.53
C ALA A 55 9.50 2.74 35.35
N ARG A 56 8.70 3.61 34.72
CA ARG A 56 7.32 3.30 34.35
C ARG A 56 7.34 2.20 33.29
N THR A 57 7.10 0.95 33.69
CA THR A 57 6.69 -0.10 32.77
C THR A 57 5.38 0.37 32.13
N HIS A 58 5.41 0.63 30.83
CA HIS A 58 4.22 1.03 30.08
C HIS A 58 3.28 -0.19 30.05
N ARG A 59 2.38 -0.28 31.03
CA ARG A 59 1.41 -1.37 31.12
C ARG A 59 0.40 -1.15 29.99
N ASP A 60 0.44 -2.00 28.97
CA ASP A 60 -0.54 -1.97 27.88
C ASP A 60 -1.93 -2.21 28.48
N LEU A 61 -2.76 -1.15 28.48
CA LEU A 61 -4.09 -1.13 29.08
C LEU A 61 -5.17 -1.75 28.18
N ARG A 62 -4.79 -2.19 26.97
CA ARG A 62 -5.74 -2.80 26.02
C ARG A 62 -6.27 -4.14 26.56
N ALA A 63 -7.53 -4.41 26.22
CA ALA A 63 -8.22 -5.60 26.70
C ALA A 63 -7.63 -6.88 26.12
N ARG A 64 -7.31 -7.84 27.01
CA ARG A 64 -6.79 -9.16 26.66
C ARG A 64 -7.90 -10.20 26.53
N VAL A 65 -7.62 -11.24 25.76
CA VAL A 65 -8.52 -12.40 25.73
C VAL A 65 -8.56 -13.05 27.11
N SER A 66 -9.76 -13.41 27.55
CA SER A 66 -10.01 -14.11 28.81
C SER A 66 -11.02 -15.24 28.57
N ALA A 67 -11.13 -16.16 29.53
CA ALA A 67 -12.12 -17.24 29.46
C ALA A 67 -13.56 -16.71 29.33
N GLU A 68 -13.83 -15.50 29.85
CA GLU A 68 -15.16 -14.87 29.87
C GLU A 68 -15.55 -14.29 28.50
N ASN A 69 -14.58 -13.81 27.70
CA ASN A 69 -14.84 -13.21 26.40
C ASN A 69 -14.58 -14.16 25.21
N LEU A 70 -13.96 -15.31 25.45
CA LEU A 70 -13.59 -16.28 24.41
C LEU A 70 -14.79 -16.71 23.55
N ALA A 71 -15.90 -17.12 24.18
CA ALA A 71 -17.10 -17.56 23.47
C ALA A 71 -17.71 -16.45 22.59
N GLN A 72 -17.65 -15.20 23.05
CA GLN A 72 -18.12 -14.06 22.26
C GLN A 72 -17.21 -13.80 21.05
N LEU A 73 -15.90 -13.97 21.20
CA LEU A 73 -14.96 -13.82 20.10
C LEU A 73 -15.13 -14.93 19.06
N GLU A 74 -15.32 -16.18 19.49
CA GLU A 74 -15.64 -17.31 18.60
C GLU A 74 -16.91 -17.04 17.80
N GLN A 75 -17.97 -16.56 18.46
CA GLN A 75 -19.22 -16.20 17.79
C GLN A 75 -19.05 -15.08 16.76
N ARG A 76 -18.25 -14.04 17.08
CA ARG A 76 -18.01 -12.90 16.17
C ARG A 76 -17.15 -13.25 14.96
N LEU A 77 -16.21 -14.18 15.13
CA LEU A 77 -15.30 -14.63 14.07
C LEU A 77 -15.88 -15.80 13.26
N GLY A 78 -16.85 -16.53 13.82
CA GLY A 78 -17.41 -17.73 13.20
C GLY A 78 -16.44 -18.90 13.17
N LEU A 79 -15.37 -18.86 13.97
CA LEU A 79 -14.33 -19.88 14.06
C LEU A 79 -13.99 -20.17 15.51
N ARG A 80 -13.61 -21.42 15.77
CA ARG A 80 -13.08 -21.84 17.06
C ARG A 80 -11.77 -21.11 17.37
N ILE A 81 -11.61 -20.68 18.62
CA ILE A 81 -10.37 -20.09 19.12
C ILE A 81 -9.66 -21.11 20.02
N VAL A 82 -8.38 -21.33 19.78
CA VAL A 82 -7.54 -22.26 20.54
C VAL A 82 -6.43 -21.48 21.22
N VAL A 83 -6.39 -21.51 22.55
CA VAL A 83 -5.29 -20.92 23.30
C VAL A 83 -4.06 -21.81 23.17
N ASP A 84 -2.96 -21.20 22.76
CA ASP A 84 -1.67 -21.84 22.59
C ASP A 84 -0.57 -21.04 23.27
N ASP A 85 -0.02 -21.62 24.33
CA ASP A 85 0.99 -21.01 25.18
C ASP A 85 2.29 -20.70 24.42
N ALA A 86 2.55 -21.39 23.31
CA ALA A 86 3.74 -21.15 22.49
C ALA A 86 3.70 -19.80 21.76
N LEU A 87 2.52 -19.17 21.62
CA LEU A 87 2.37 -17.93 20.86
C LEU A 87 2.54 -16.66 21.71
N SER A 88 2.63 -16.76 23.04
CA SER A 88 2.69 -15.60 23.96
C SER A 88 1.59 -14.55 23.74
N ASN A 89 1.80 -13.52 22.91
CA ASN A 89 0.79 -12.53 22.50
C ASN A 89 0.35 -12.65 21.03
N GLY A 90 0.91 -13.60 20.28
CA GLY A 90 0.66 -13.81 18.86
C GLY A 90 -0.72 -14.40 18.57
N VAL A 91 -1.16 -14.19 17.32
CA VAL A 91 -2.41 -14.71 16.78
C VAL A 91 -2.15 -15.32 15.40
N GLU A 92 -2.66 -16.51 15.15
CA GLU A 92 -2.49 -17.24 13.88
C GLU A 92 -3.83 -17.77 13.36
N LEU A 93 -4.07 -17.67 12.05
CA LEU A 93 -5.19 -18.34 11.40
C LEU A 93 -4.76 -19.72 10.89
N GLN A 94 -5.42 -20.77 11.38
CA GLN A 94 -5.29 -22.12 10.84
C GLN A 94 -6.28 -22.37 9.71
N TYR A 95 -5.87 -23.20 8.76
CA TYR A 95 -6.69 -23.60 7.64
C TYR A 95 -6.48 -25.07 7.29
N ALA A 96 -7.43 -25.63 6.55
CA ALA A 96 -7.31 -26.94 5.94
C ALA A 96 -7.69 -26.86 4.45
N ALA A 97 -7.14 -27.78 3.67
CA ALA A 97 -7.65 -28.03 2.32
C ALA A 97 -9.05 -28.65 2.44
N LYS A 98 -10.01 -28.08 1.71
CA LYS A 98 -11.37 -28.60 1.59
C LYS A 98 -11.60 -29.00 0.14
N ARG A 99 -12.38 -30.05 -0.09
CA ARG A 99 -12.87 -30.33 -1.44
C ARG A 99 -13.73 -29.14 -1.90
N GLY A 100 -13.50 -28.65 -3.12
CA GLY A 100 -14.22 -27.50 -3.62
C GLY A 100 -15.72 -27.73 -3.75
N ALA A 101 -16.48 -26.64 -3.91
CA ALA A 101 -17.92 -26.73 -4.16
C ALA A 101 -18.21 -27.68 -5.34
N LEU A 102 -19.28 -28.49 -5.24
CA LEU A 102 -19.65 -29.54 -6.20
C LEU A 102 -18.62 -30.67 -6.39
N GLY A 103 -17.61 -30.77 -5.52
CA GLY A 103 -16.63 -31.85 -5.54
C GLY A 103 -15.49 -31.67 -6.53
N VAL A 104 -15.39 -30.49 -7.16
CA VAL A 104 -14.38 -30.14 -8.17
C VAL A 104 -13.29 -29.27 -7.54
N GLY A 105 -12.04 -29.66 -7.78
CA GLY A 105 -10.86 -28.98 -7.26
C GLY A 105 -10.74 -28.95 -5.73
N THR A 106 -9.83 -28.11 -5.25
CA THR A 106 -9.54 -27.94 -3.81
C THR A 106 -9.70 -26.47 -3.44
N ASP A 107 -10.44 -26.19 -2.37
CA ASP A 107 -10.59 -24.89 -1.71
C ASP A 107 -9.82 -24.90 -0.38
N ILE A 108 -9.80 -23.76 0.31
CA ILE A 108 -9.28 -23.69 1.68
C ILE A 108 -10.39 -23.29 2.65
N GLU A 109 -10.39 -23.91 3.82
CA GLU A 109 -11.35 -23.62 4.89
C GLU A 109 -10.59 -23.18 6.13
N PRO A 110 -10.87 -21.98 6.66
CA PRO A 110 -10.36 -21.59 7.98
C PRO A 110 -10.92 -22.55 9.03
N THR A 111 -10.06 -23.12 9.87
CA THR A 111 -10.46 -24.16 10.85
C THR A 111 -10.45 -23.66 12.28
N ALA A 112 -9.48 -22.82 12.63
CA ALA A 112 -9.36 -22.25 13.98
C ALA A 112 -8.49 -20.98 13.96
N ILE A 113 -8.62 -20.16 14.98
CA ILE A 113 -7.64 -19.11 15.31
C ILE A 113 -6.85 -19.58 16.53
N ARG A 114 -5.52 -19.65 16.43
CA ARG A 114 -4.65 -19.88 17.59
C ARG A 114 -4.23 -18.56 18.19
N ILE A 115 -4.31 -18.45 19.50
CA ILE A 115 -3.97 -17.22 20.23
C ILE A 115 -3.02 -17.53 21.38
N GLY A 116 -2.07 -16.64 21.64
CA GLY A 116 -1.27 -16.70 22.85
C GLY A 116 -2.04 -16.24 24.09
N ARG A 117 -1.57 -16.61 25.29
CA ARG A 117 -2.21 -16.23 26.58
C ARG A 117 -2.35 -14.72 26.78
N ASP A 118 -1.46 -13.95 26.18
CA ASP A 118 -1.42 -12.50 26.28
C ASP A 118 -2.00 -11.82 25.02
N ALA A 119 -2.69 -12.56 24.14
CA ALA A 119 -3.29 -11.98 22.94
C ALA A 119 -4.30 -10.87 23.27
N LEU A 120 -4.26 -9.79 22.50
CA LEU A 120 -5.22 -8.70 22.62
C LEU A 120 -6.50 -9.03 21.86
N ILE A 121 -7.64 -8.58 22.39
CA ILE A 121 -8.94 -8.76 21.73
C ILE A 121 -8.93 -8.13 20.33
N GLU A 122 -8.31 -6.95 20.18
CA GLU A 122 -8.23 -6.23 18.91
C GLU A 122 -7.44 -7.02 17.86
N ASP A 123 -6.31 -7.62 18.24
CA ASP A 123 -5.46 -8.42 17.33
C ASP A 123 -6.19 -9.69 16.87
N VAL A 124 -6.98 -10.31 17.75
CA VAL A 124 -7.83 -11.45 17.42
C VAL A 124 -8.95 -11.05 16.47
N LEU A 125 -9.62 -9.92 16.72
CA LEU A 125 -10.68 -9.42 15.85
C LEU A 125 -10.16 -8.95 14.48
N ALA A 126 -8.91 -8.47 14.40
CA ALA A 126 -8.27 -8.09 13.14
C ALA A 126 -8.17 -9.26 12.15
N HIS A 127 -8.14 -10.51 12.64
CA HIS A 127 -8.12 -11.71 11.79
C HIS A 127 -9.42 -11.93 11.01
N ARG A 128 -10.51 -11.23 11.34
CA ARG A 128 -11.74 -11.23 10.54
C ARG A 128 -11.47 -10.84 9.08
N ALA A 129 -10.56 -9.89 8.85
CA ALA A 129 -10.16 -9.49 7.51
C ALA A 129 -9.42 -10.63 6.77
N THR A 130 -8.59 -11.40 7.48
CA THR A 130 -7.89 -12.56 6.91
C THR A 130 -8.87 -13.68 6.55
N ILE A 131 -9.89 -13.93 7.38
CA ILE A 131 -10.99 -14.86 7.06
C ILE A 131 -11.72 -14.40 5.79
N GLY A 132 -12.04 -13.11 5.67
CA GLY A 132 -12.65 -12.54 4.45
C GLY A 132 -11.78 -12.73 3.20
N ARG A 133 -10.45 -12.59 3.32
CA ARG A 133 -9.51 -12.88 2.23
C ARG A 133 -9.55 -14.33 1.80
N VAL A 134 -9.68 -15.29 2.72
CA VAL A 134 -9.85 -16.70 2.39
C VAL A 134 -11.12 -16.92 1.57
N THR A 135 -12.23 -16.29 1.94
CA THR A 135 -13.47 -16.32 1.16
C THR A 135 -13.28 -15.75 -0.24
N ARG A 136 -12.62 -14.59 -0.37
CA ARG A 136 -12.31 -13.97 -1.67
C ARG A 136 -11.44 -14.88 -2.53
N TYR A 137 -10.39 -15.45 -1.95
CA TYR A 137 -9.50 -16.39 -2.62
C TYR A 137 -10.27 -17.58 -3.21
N ASN A 138 -11.13 -18.22 -2.41
CA ASN A 138 -11.98 -19.30 -2.90
C ASN A 138 -12.94 -18.83 -4.00
N GLY A 139 -13.47 -17.61 -3.90
CA GLY A 139 -14.30 -17.00 -4.94
C GLY A 139 -13.58 -16.81 -6.27
N VAL A 140 -12.32 -16.36 -6.25
CA VAL A 140 -11.49 -16.22 -7.46
C VAL A 140 -11.18 -17.57 -8.09
N VAL A 141 -10.81 -18.55 -7.25
CA VAL A 141 -10.60 -19.94 -7.69
C VAL A 141 -11.87 -20.50 -8.34
N GLY A 142 -13.04 -20.27 -7.75
CA GLY A 142 -14.33 -20.67 -8.31
C GLY A 142 -14.62 -20.01 -9.66
N LYS A 143 -14.35 -18.71 -9.82
CA LYS A 143 -14.53 -18.02 -11.11
C LYS A 143 -13.63 -18.58 -12.21
N LEU A 144 -12.40 -18.96 -11.89
CA LEU A 144 -11.49 -19.63 -12.83
C LEU A 144 -11.99 -21.02 -13.24
N ARG A 145 -12.54 -21.79 -12.30
CA ARG A 145 -13.17 -23.08 -12.61
C ARG A 145 -14.42 -22.90 -13.46
N ASN A 146 -15.26 -21.91 -13.17
CA ASN A 146 -16.41 -21.58 -14.01
C ASN A 146 -16.01 -21.21 -15.45
N LEU A 147 -14.87 -20.52 -15.62
CA LEU A 147 -14.33 -20.25 -16.95
C LEU A 147 -13.97 -21.56 -17.68
N TRP A 148 -13.32 -22.50 -16.99
CA TRP A 148 -13.04 -23.84 -17.52
C TRP A 148 -14.31 -24.62 -17.85
N ASP A 149 -15.27 -24.68 -16.93
CA ASP A 149 -16.53 -25.41 -17.12
C ASP A 149 -17.32 -24.86 -18.31
N ARG A 150 -17.35 -23.54 -18.48
CA ARG A 150 -17.96 -22.89 -19.65
C ARG A 150 -17.32 -23.37 -20.94
N LEU A 151 -15.99 -23.40 -21.01
CA LEU A 151 -15.25 -23.87 -22.18
C LEU A 151 -15.56 -25.35 -22.46
N VAL A 152 -15.44 -26.21 -21.44
CA VAL A 152 -15.65 -27.66 -21.59
C VAL A 152 -17.08 -27.99 -22.03
N VAL A 153 -18.10 -27.32 -21.46
CA VAL A 153 -19.50 -27.54 -21.83
C VAL A 153 -19.75 -27.13 -23.29
N GLN A 154 -19.16 -26.03 -23.73
CA GLN A 154 -19.34 -25.54 -25.10
C GLN A 154 -18.60 -26.38 -26.14
N THR A 155 -17.52 -27.06 -25.74
CA THR A 155 -16.60 -27.72 -26.67
C THR A 155 -16.52 -29.23 -26.48
N GLU A 156 -17.39 -29.81 -25.64
CA GLU A 156 -17.39 -31.21 -25.24
C GLU A 156 -16.00 -31.69 -24.71
N GLY A 157 -15.26 -30.77 -24.09
CA GLY A 157 -13.91 -31.02 -23.57
C GLY A 157 -12.80 -31.06 -24.64
N MET A 158 -13.12 -30.83 -25.91
CA MET A 158 -12.13 -30.67 -26.97
C MET A 158 -11.71 -29.21 -27.09
N ASN A 159 -10.45 -28.93 -27.41
CA ASN A 159 -10.01 -27.57 -27.66
C ASN A 159 -10.55 -27.10 -29.02
N PRO A 160 -11.38 -26.03 -29.10
CA PRO A 160 -12.04 -25.62 -30.34
C PRO A 160 -11.13 -24.79 -31.26
N PHE A 161 -9.98 -24.35 -30.75
CA PHE A 161 -9.04 -23.49 -31.46
C PHE A 161 -7.99 -24.34 -32.19
N ARG A 162 -7.27 -23.76 -33.15
CA ARG A 162 -6.21 -24.51 -33.85
C ARG A 162 -4.90 -24.45 -33.06
N PRO A 163 -4.11 -25.54 -33.00
CA PRO A 163 -2.78 -25.50 -32.41
C PRO A 163 -1.94 -24.33 -32.95
N GLY A 164 -1.31 -23.60 -32.03
CA GLY A 164 -0.58 -22.37 -32.36
C GLY A 164 -1.44 -21.12 -32.51
N GLU A 165 -2.73 -21.16 -32.16
CA GLU A 165 -3.56 -19.98 -31.92
C GLU A 165 -3.56 -19.59 -30.44
N LEU A 166 -3.70 -18.29 -30.15
CA LEU A 166 -3.68 -17.79 -28.78
C LEU A 166 -4.87 -18.32 -27.95
N GLY A 167 -6.01 -18.55 -28.60
CA GLY A 167 -7.17 -19.22 -28.01
C GLY A 167 -6.87 -20.67 -27.63
N TRP A 168 -6.11 -21.40 -28.48
CA TRP A 168 -5.72 -22.77 -28.21
C TRP A 168 -4.80 -22.86 -27.00
N GLU A 169 -3.81 -21.96 -26.93
CA GLU A 169 -2.89 -21.85 -25.79
C GLU A 169 -3.64 -21.50 -24.50
N SER A 170 -4.55 -20.51 -24.55
CA SER A 170 -5.33 -20.13 -23.36
C SER A 170 -6.27 -21.24 -22.89
N PHE A 171 -6.86 -22.02 -23.80
CA PHE A 171 -7.67 -23.18 -23.45
C PHE A 171 -6.84 -24.23 -22.71
N GLU A 172 -5.65 -24.57 -23.22
CA GLU A 172 -4.75 -25.53 -22.56
C GLU A 172 -4.21 -25.02 -21.23
N GLU A 173 -3.98 -23.71 -21.09
CA GLU A 173 -3.54 -23.10 -19.84
C GLU A 173 -4.65 -23.08 -18.78
N VAL A 174 -5.89 -22.78 -19.16
CA VAL A 174 -7.05 -22.84 -18.25
C VAL A 174 -7.33 -24.28 -17.82
N ARG A 175 -7.13 -25.27 -18.71
CA ARG A 175 -7.24 -26.70 -18.38
C ARG A 175 -6.35 -27.14 -17.22
N LYS A 176 -5.18 -26.51 -17.05
CA LYS A 176 -4.20 -26.83 -16.00
C LYS A 176 -4.45 -26.08 -14.68
N ILE A 177 -5.54 -25.33 -14.54
CA ILE A 177 -5.67 -24.36 -13.43
C ILE A 177 -5.62 -25.01 -12.05
N ASP A 178 -6.19 -26.20 -11.87
CA ASP A 178 -6.16 -26.91 -10.59
C ASP A 178 -4.73 -27.42 -10.25
N GLU A 179 -3.95 -27.86 -11.25
CA GLU A 179 -2.54 -28.23 -11.06
C GLU A 179 -1.70 -27.01 -10.68
N LEU A 180 -1.95 -25.86 -11.34
CA LEU A 180 -1.31 -24.59 -11.00
C LEU A 180 -1.62 -24.19 -9.56
N ILE A 181 -2.90 -24.20 -9.17
CA ILE A 181 -3.32 -23.85 -7.81
C ILE A 181 -2.67 -24.80 -6.79
N ALA A 182 -2.66 -26.10 -7.05
CA ALA A 182 -2.03 -27.09 -6.17
C ALA A 182 -0.51 -26.84 -6.02
N ALA A 183 0.20 -26.63 -7.13
CA ALA A 183 1.63 -26.35 -7.13
C ALA A 183 1.97 -25.05 -6.38
N ARG A 184 1.12 -24.03 -6.48
CA ARG A 184 1.31 -22.76 -5.77
C ARG A 184 1.06 -22.91 -4.27
N ARG A 185 -0.01 -23.62 -3.88
CA ARG A 185 -0.32 -23.90 -2.46
C ARG A 185 0.72 -24.77 -1.77
N ALA A 186 1.39 -25.66 -2.50
CA ALA A 186 2.47 -26.47 -1.94
C ALA A 186 3.63 -25.63 -1.36
N ARG A 187 3.72 -24.34 -1.72
CA ARG A 187 4.72 -23.39 -1.21
C ARG A 187 4.25 -22.61 0.01
N TRP A 188 3.00 -22.75 0.42
CA TRP A 188 2.46 -22.07 1.59
C TRP A 188 2.90 -22.78 2.86
N ASN A 189 2.85 -22.07 3.99
CA ASN A 189 2.94 -22.74 5.28
C ASN A 189 1.71 -23.66 5.40
N PRO A 190 1.88 -24.98 5.57
CA PRO A 190 0.77 -25.93 5.53
C PRO A 190 -0.21 -25.80 6.71
N ARG A 191 0.08 -24.94 7.70
CA ARG A 191 -0.70 -24.79 8.92
C ARG A 191 -1.18 -23.36 9.17
N THR A 192 -0.53 -22.35 8.59
CA THR A 192 -0.85 -20.95 8.85
C THR A 192 -0.98 -20.15 7.56
N LEU A 193 -1.89 -19.18 7.57
CA LEU A 193 -2.06 -18.21 6.47
C LEU A 193 -1.84 -16.79 6.99
N ASP A 194 -0.90 -16.09 6.37
CA ASP A 194 -0.78 -14.64 6.52
C ASP A 194 -1.56 -13.91 5.42
N ALA A 195 -1.99 -12.68 5.73
CA ALA A 195 -2.81 -11.88 4.84
C ALA A 195 -2.11 -11.53 3.51
N ARG A 196 -0.79 -11.33 3.53
CA ARG A 196 -0.02 -10.93 2.35
C ARG A 196 0.06 -12.07 1.34
N THR A 197 0.31 -13.29 1.81
CA THR A 197 0.30 -14.49 0.95
C THR A 197 -1.04 -14.65 0.22
N LEU A 198 -2.15 -14.42 0.91
CA LEU A 198 -3.49 -14.46 0.30
C LEU A 198 -3.69 -13.32 -0.72
N ASP A 199 -3.30 -12.10 -0.38
CA ASP A 199 -3.46 -10.93 -1.26
C ASP A 199 -2.63 -11.09 -2.55
N ASP A 200 -1.39 -11.60 -2.45
CA ASP A 200 -0.52 -11.89 -3.59
C ASP A 200 -1.09 -13.01 -4.48
N GLU A 201 -1.70 -14.04 -3.88
CA GLU A 201 -2.32 -15.13 -4.64
C GLU A 201 -3.61 -14.71 -5.33
N ILE A 202 -4.49 -13.98 -4.63
CA ILE A 202 -5.71 -13.40 -5.19
C ILE A 202 -5.35 -12.53 -6.39
N ALA A 203 -4.36 -11.65 -6.24
CA ALA A 203 -3.87 -10.79 -7.30
C ALA A 203 -3.40 -11.58 -8.53
N PHE A 204 -2.64 -12.66 -8.32
CA PHE A 204 -2.14 -13.51 -9.39
C PHE A 204 -3.26 -14.22 -10.14
N LEU A 205 -4.20 -14.83 -9.41
CA LEU A 205 -5.30 -15.59 -10.00
C LEU A 205 -6.32 -14.68 -10.71
N GLU A 206 -6.62 -13.51 -10.15
CA GLU A 206 -7.48 -12.52 -10.82
C GLU A 206 -6.87 -12.03 -12.13
N GLY A 207 -5.56 -11.75 -12.16
CA GLY A 207 -4.86 -11.34 -13.38
C GLY A 207 -4.87 -12.43 -14.46
N ARG A 208 -4.64 -13.70 -14.07
CA ARG A 208 -4.73 -14.83 -15.02
C ARG A 208 -6.14 -15.03 -15.55
N ARG A 209 -7.15 -14.90 -14.70
CA ARG A 209 -8.55 -14.98 -15.13
C ARG A 209 -8.84 -13.93 -16.19
N ALA A 210 -8.56 -12.66 -15.91
CA ALA A 210 -8.84 -11.56 -16.82
C ALA A 210 -8.13 -11.74 -18.17
N TYR A 211 -6.86 -12.16 -18.15
CA TYR A 211 -6.08 -12.45 -19.36
C TYR A 211 -6.71 -13.54 -20.23
N HIS A 212 -7.01 -14.71 -19.65
CA HIS A 212 -7.55 -15.82 -20.43
C HIS A 212 -9.00 -15.56 -20.86
N GLU A 213 -9.81 -14.93 -20.02
CA GLU A 213 -11.18 -14.54 -20.35
C GLU A 213 -11.21 -13.59 -21.56
N GLU A 214 -10.30 -12.62 -21.61
CA GLU A 214 -10.16 -11.71 -22.74
C GLU A 214 -9.67 -12.39 -24.01
N ILE A 215 -8.68 -13.27 -23.93
CA ILE A 215 -8.17 -14.00 -25.10
C ILE A 215 -9.24 -14.91 -25.68
N ILE A 216 -9.94 -15.65 -24.83
CA ILE A 216 -11.01 -16.55 -25.25
C ILE A 216 -12.12 -15.73 -25.91
N ARG A 217 -12.55 -14.64 -25.28
CA ARG A 217 -13.56 -13.73 -25.83
C ARG A 217 -13.12 -13.17 -27.19
N THR A 218 -11.90 -12.68 -27.31
CA THR A 218 -11.38 -12.13 -28.57
C THR A 218 -11.26 -13.23 -29.63
N ALA A 219 -10.78 -14.42 -29.28
CA ALA A 219 -10.69 -15.54 -30.21
C ALA A 219 -12.06 -16.03 -30.68
N GLU A 220 -13.08 -16.00 -29.82
CA GLU A 220 -14.48 -16.25 -30.16
C GLU A 220 -15.05 -15.17 -31.09
N GLU A 221 -14.71 -13.89 -30.87
CA GLU A 221 -15.22 -12.74 -31.64
C GLU A 221 -14.54 -12.54 -33.00
N THR A 222 -13.21 -12.67 -33.08
CA THR A 222 -12.41 -12.27 -34.26
C THR A 222 -11.91 -13.43 -35.11
N GLY A 223 -11.93 -14.65 -34.57
CA GLY A 223 -11.24 -15.80 -35.18
C GLY A 223 -9.71 -15.72 -35.11
N ALA A 224 -9.07 -16.87 -35.36
CA ALA A 224 -7.63 -17.21 -35.39
C ALA A 224 -6.62 -16.07 -35.14
N ILE A 225 -6.44 -15.69 -33.88
CA ILE A 225 -5.27 -14.91 -33.44
C ILE A 225 -4.07 -15.86 -33.41
N ARG A 226 -3.02 -15.56 -34.18
CA ARG A 226 -1.77 -16.33 -34.12
C ARG A 226 -1.23 -16.34 -32.70
N GLY A 227 -1.13 -17.53 -32.13
CA GLY A 227 -0.39 -17.84 -30.91
C GLY A 227 1.07 -18.12 -31.24
N THR A 228 1.80 -18.50 -30.20
CA THR A 228 3.26 -18.69 -30.21
C THR A 228 3.68 -20.15 -30.39
N GLY A 229 2.75 -21.11 -30.36
CA GLY A 229 2.96 -22.54 -30.60
C GLY A 229 3.45 -23.36 -29.41
N HIS A 230 3.37 -22.85 -28.17
CA HIS A 230 3.96 -23.51 -26.98
C HIS A 230 2.94 -23.66 -25.83
N ILE A 231 2.95 -24.82 -25.15
CA ILE A 231 2.18 -25.10 -23.92
C ILE A 231 3.19 -25.34 -22.78
N ASP A 232 3.53 -24.33 -21.97
CA ASP A 232 4.58 -24.44 -20.94
C ASP A 232 4.06 -24.32 -19.49
N ALA A 233 4.95 -24.50 -18.51
CA ALA A 233 4.70 -24.50 -17.07
C ALA A 233 4.51 -23.06 -16.48
N PRO A 234 4.13 -22.90 -15.18
CA PRO A 234 3.64 -21.63 -14.62
C PRO A 234 4.54 -20.41 -14.90
N ASP A 235 3.89 -19.45 -15.53
CA ASP A 235 4.45 -18.65 -16.59
C ASP A 235 5.00 -17.28 -16.14
N VAL A 236 5.94 -17.31 -15.20
CA VAL A 236 6.60 -16.10 -14.67
C VAL A 236 7.73 -15.63 -15.60
N GLY A 237 8.35 -16.56 -16.33
CA GLY A 237 9.40 -16.29 -17.31
C GLY A 237 8.87 -15.62 -18.58
N ARG A 238 7.82 -16.15 -19.22
CA ARG A 238 7.34 -15.68 -20.52
C ARG A 238 6.80 -14.26 -20.47
N VAL A 239 5.98 -13.89 -19.47
CA VAL A 239 5.47 -12.51 -19.35
C VAL A 239 6.62 -11.52 -19.13
N THR A 240 7.65 -11.95 -18.40
CA THR A 240 8.90 -11.20 -18.25
C THR A 240 9.65 -11.06 -19.57
N ASP A 241 9.71 -12.11 -20.39
CA ASP A 241 10.39 -12.09 -21.68
C ASP A 241 9.61 -11.32 -22.76
N GLU A 242 8.28 -11.38 -22.75
CA GLU A 242 7.41 -10.54 -23.58
C GLU A 242 7.53 -9.05 -23.21
N ALA A 243 7.51 -8.74 -21.91
CA ALA A 243 7.73 -7.39 -21.44
C ALA A 243 9.10 -6.88 -21.90
N LYS A 244 10.16 -7.69 -21.75
CA LYS A 244 11.50 -7.38 -22.27
C LYS A 244 11.50 -7.19 -23.80
N ALA A 245 10.78 -8.03 -24.55
CA ALA A 245 10.66 -7.89 -26.00
C ALA A 245 9.93 -6.58 -26.40
N LYS A 246 9.02 -6.08 -25.56
CA LYS A 246 8.41 -4.74 -25.69
C LYS A 246 9.24 -3.60 -25.08
N GLY A 247 10.48 -3.87 -24.66
CA GLY A 247 11.44 -2.87 -24.17
C GLY A 247 11.41 -2.63 -22.66
N TYR A 248 10.65 -3.41 -21.88
CA TYR A 248 10.60 -3.27 -20.43
C TYR A 248 11.89 -3.80 -19.78
N LYS A 249 12.38 -3.10 -18.76
CA LYS A 249 13.61 -3.47 -18.04
C LYS A 249 13.30 -4.03 -16.66
N LEU A 250 14.03 -5.04 -16.21
CA LEU A 250 14.01 -5.44 -14.80
C LEU A 250 14.96 -4.54 -14.00
N PRO A 251 14.72 -4.29 -12.70
CA PRO A 251 15.71 -3.66 -11.83
C PRO A 251 16.99 -4.49 -11.85
N GLY A 252 18.15 -3.88 -12.00
CA GLY A 252 19.40 -4.60 -12.17
C GLY A 252 20.64 -3.89 -11.63
N ALA A 253 21.78 -4.13 -12.29
CA ALA A 253 23.10 -3.68 -11.85
C ALA A 253 23.23 -2.14 -11.84
N ASP A 254 22.49 -1.45 -12.70
CA ASP A 254 22.43 0.02 -12.73
C ASP A 254 21.70 0.59 -11.50
N GLU A 255 20.80 -0.19 -10.89
CA GLU A 255 20.07 0.12 -9.67
C GLU A 255 20.63 -0.61 -8.42
N GLY A 256 21.69 -1.42 -8.57
CA GLY A 256 22.32 -2.18 -7.47
C GLY A 256 21.50 -3.36 -6.94
N VAL A 257 20.47 -3.84 -7.66
CA VAL A 257 19.53 -4.85 -7.18
C VAL A 257 19.59 -6.14 -8.01
N ASN A 258 19.26 -7.27 -7.38
CA ASN A 258 19.20 -8.56 -8.07
C ASN A 258 17.98 -8.62 -9.02
N PRO A 259 18.17 -8.69 -10.36
CA PRO A 259 17.07 -8.77 -11.32
C PRO A 259 16.22 -10.02 -11.14
N ASP A 260 16.83 -11.10 -10.64
CA ASP A 260 16.12 -12.37 -10.42
C ASP A 260 15.11 -12.28 -9.28
N ALA A 261 15.11 -11.20 -8.50
CA ALA A 261 14.11 -10.94 -7.47
C ALA A 261 12.79 -10.38 -8.04
N TYR A 262 12.73 -10.06 -9.33
CA TYR A 262 11.57 -9.44 -9.97
C TYR A 262 11.06 -10.25 -11.17
N TYR A 263 9.82 -10.00 -11.54
CA TYR A 263 9.19 -10.53 -12.75
C TYR A 263 8.09 -9.57 -13.22
N TYR A 264 7.76 -9.63 -14.51
CA TYR A 264 6.59 -8.94 -15.04
C TYR A 264 5.36 -9.82 -15.00
N ARG A 265 4.22 -9.19 -14.74
CA ARG A 265 2.88 -9.75 -14.90
C ARG A 265 2.05 -8.81 -15.77
N ASN A 266 0.96 -9.29 -16.36
CA ASN A 266 0.03 -8.40 -17.06
C ASN A 266 -0.57 -7.38 -16.09
N SER A 267 -0.71 -6.13 -16.53
CA SER A 267 -1.30 -5.09 -15.71
C SER A 267 -2.77 -5.38 -15.41
N LYS A 268 -3.18 -5.09 -14.18
CA LYS A 268 -4.57 -5.19 -13.73
C LYS A 268 -5.44 -4.02 -14.18
N THR A 269 -4.81 -2.90 -14.55
CA THR A 269 -5.48 -1.62 -14.79
C THR A 269 -5.31 -1.12 -16.22
N ALA A 270 -4.31 -1.64 -16.96
CA ALA A 270 -4.05 -1.30 -18.36
C ALA A 270 -3.89 -2.57 -19.22
N PRO A 271 -4.96 -3.06 -19.88
CA PRO A 271 -4.88 -4.22 -20.76
C PRO A 271 -3.79 -4.07 -21.83
N GLY A 272 -2.90 -5.05 -21.95
CA GLY A 272 -1.78 -5.04 -22.90
C GLY A 272 -0.46 -4.47 -22.38
N GLU A 273 -0.47 -3.90 -21.17
CA GLU A 273 0.73 -3.44 -20.46
C GLU A 273 1.21 -4.44 -19.39
N TYR A 274 2.43 -4.24 -18.90
CA TYR A 274 3.05 -5.11 -17.91
C TYR A 274 3.37 -4.36 -16.61
N GLU A 275 2.97 -4.96 -15.50
CA GLU A 275 3.32 -4.53 -14.15
C GLU A 275 4.56 -5.29 -13.68
N LEU A 276 5.53 -4.55 -13.14
CA LEU A 276 6.65 -5.15 -12.43
C LEU A 276 6.19 -5.61 -11.05
N ALA A 277 6.50 -6.86 -10.71
CA ALA A 277 6.20 -7.46 -9.43
C ALA A 277 7.46 -8.08 -8.82
N ARG A 278 7.49 -8.13 -7.48
CA ARG A 278 8.55 -8.82 -6.75
C ARG A 278 8.22 -10.31 -6.65
N LYS A 279 9.20 -11.17 -6.89
CA LYS A 279 9.04 -12.62 -6.66
C LYS A 279 8.79 -12.88 -5.17
N PRO A 280 7.91 -13.83 -4.81
CA PRO A 280 7.73 -14.25 -3.42
C PRO A 280 9.02 -14.79 -2.77
N SER A 281 9.92 -15.35 -3.59
CA SER A 281 11.24 -15.82 -3.16
C SER A 281 12.31 -14.73 -3.04
N ALA A 282 11.95 -13.46 -3.28
CA ALA A 282 12.89 -12.37 -3.16
C ALA A 282 13.36 -12.22 -1.70
N PRO A 283 14.66 -11.94 -1.46
CA PRO A 283 15.18 -11.69 -0.12
C PRO A 283 14.37 -10.64 0.66
N VAL A 284 14.25 -10.83 1.96
CA VAL A 284 13.69 -9.83 2.87
C VAL A 284 14.54 -8.56 2.77
N GLY A 285 13.92 -7.43 2.40
CA GLY A 285 14.61 -6.16 2.12
C GLY A 285 14.77 -5.81 0.64
N THR A 286 14.38 -6.70 -0.28
CA THR A 286 14.35 -6.38 -1.71
C THR A 286 13.42 -5.20 -1.99
N GLU A 287 13.98 -4.16 -2.61
CA GLU A 287 13.34 -2.87 -2.85
C GLU A 287 12.09 -2.98 -3.72
N PRO A 288 11.05 -2.18 -3.47
CA PRO A 288 9.88 -2.15 -4.33
C PRO A 288 10.17 -1.32 -5.57
N TYR A 289 9.99 -1.89 -6.76
CA TYR A 289 9.99 -1.15 -8.03
C TYR A 289 8.66 -1.37 -8.75
N ARG A 290 8.23 -0.37 -9.50
CA ARG A 290 7.16 -0.42 -10.50
C ARG A 290 7.72 -0.01 -11.86
N ALA A 291 7.16 -0.57 -12.92
CA ALA A 291 7.40 -0.10 -14.27
C ALA A 291 6.42 1.05 -14.59
N VAL A 292 6.96 2.14 -15.09
CA VAL A 292 6.18 3.30 -15.56
C VAL A 292 6.08 3.21 -17.07
N THR A 293 4.85 3.28 -17.56
CA THR A 293 4.50 3.23 -18.97
C THR A 293 3.92 4.57 -19.42
N LYS A 294 4.22 4.94 -20.66
CA LYS A 294 3.67 6.11 -21.35
C LYS A 294 3.21 5.68 -22.73
N ASP A 295 1.92 5.86 -23.00
CA ASP A 295 1.28 5.45 -24.26
C ASP A 295 1.53 3.96 -24.61
N GLY A 296 1.44 3.07 -23.60
CA GLY A 296 1.65 1.62 -23.76
C GLY A 296 3.12 1.20 -23.90
N ARG A 297 4.07 2.14 -23.84
CA ARG A 297 5.52 1.87 -23.93
C ARG A 297 6.19 2.06 -22.58
N PHE A 298 7.14 1.18 -22.27
CA PHE A 298 7.97 1.33 -21.08
C PHE A 298 8.80 2.63 -21.16
N GLU A 299 8.72 3.43 -20.10
CA GLU A 299 9.48 4.69 -19.98
C GLU A 299 10.63 4.54 -18.99
N ARG A 300 10.34 4.07 -17.76
CA ARG A 300 11.34 3.92 -16.70
C ARG A 300 10.89 2.97 -15.59
N LEU A 301 11.83 2.61 -14.71
CA LEU A 301 11.53 2.04 -13.40
C LEU A 301 11.40 3.16 -12.37
N GLU A 302 10.49 2.96 -11.42
CA GLU A 302 10.27 3.88 -10.30
C GLU A 302 10.12 3.06 -9.01
N HIS A 303 10.55 3.58 -7.87
CA HIS A 303 10.28 2.91 -6.61
C HIS A 303 8.78 2.80 -6.33
N GLY A 304 8.30 1.59 -6.01
CA GLY A 304 6.91 1.34 -5.66
C GLY A 304 6.58 1.82 -4.24
N ASP A 305 5.31 2.13 -3.98
CA ASP A 305 4.76 2.72 -2.73
C ASP A 305 4.78 1.78 -1.49
N THR A 306 5.86 1.03 -1.28
CA THR A 306 6.17 0.55 0.08
C THR A 306 6.86 1.72 0.78
N PRO A 307 6.57 2.02 2.06
CA PRO A 307 7.32 3.03 2.81
C PRO A 307 8.80 2.80 2.55
N ARG A 308 9.51 3.83 2.05
CA ARG A 308 10.95 3.73 1.84
C ARG A 308 11.55 3.10 3.10
N PRO A 309 12.48 2.12 2.98
CA PRO A 309 13.17 1.60 4.14
C PRO A 309 13.61 2.79 4.97
N ARG A 310 13.23 2.81 6.26
CA ARG A 310 13.57 3.94 7.15
C ARG A 310 15.08 4.09 7.12
N THR A 311 15.54 5.10 6.38
CA THR A 311 16.96 5.35 6.24
C THR A 311 17.34 6.25 7.40
N LEU A 312 18.32 5.80 8.16
CA LEU A 312 18.77 6.50 9.36
C LEU A 312 20.04 7.26 9.01
N ILE A 313 20.04 8.55 9.34
CA ILE A 313 21.23 9.39 9.39
C ILE A 313 21.88 9.12 10.76
N PRO A 314 23.07 8.49 10.81
CA PRO A 314 23.78 8.24 12.05
C PRO A 314 24.18 9.55 12.75
N GLY A 315 24.14 9.55 14.08
CA GLY A 315 24.53 10.70 14.88
C GLY A 315 26.00 11.10 14.75
N ALA A 316 26.85 10.15 14.34
CA ALA A 316 28.27 10.36 14.09
C ALA A 316 28.59 11.02 12.74
N TRP A 317 27.61 11.16 11.84
CA TRP A 317 27.85 11.81 10.54
C TRP A 317 28.14 13.30 10.71
N THR A 318 29.12 13.77 9.95
CA THR A 318 29.43 15.20 9.78
C THR A 318 28.31 15.91 9.05
N ASP A 319 28.21 17.24 9.20
CA ASP A 319 27.23 18.05 8.48
C ASP A 319 27.33 17.86 6.96
N GLN A 320 28.56 17.76 6.44
CA GLN A 320 28.83 17.53 5.02
C GLN A 320 28.28 16.18 4.53
N GLN A 321 28.46 15.10 5.30
CA GLN A 321 27.89 13.79 4.96
C GLN A 321 26.37 13.80 4.95
N VAL A 322 25.73 14.53 5.87
CA VAL A 322 24.26 14.68 5.88
C VAL A 322 23.79 15.44 4.65
N ILE A 323 24.48 16.52 4.29
CA ILE A 323 24.19 17.30 3.08
C ILE A 323 24.30 16.40 1.85
N GLU A 324 25.44 15.72 1.66
CA GLU A 324 25.67 14.82 0.52
C GLU A 324 24.62 13.71 0.44
N HIS A 325 24.24 13.14 1.59
CA HIS A 325 23.19 12.13 1.63
C HIS A 325 21.84 12.67 1.15
N LEU A 326 21.37 13.82 1.65
CA LEU A 326 20.11 14.40 1.17
C LEU A 326 20.18 14.80 -0.30
N TRP A 327 21.33 15.25 -0.80
CA TRP A 327 21.54 15.57 -2.23
C TRP A 327 21.73 14.35 -3.12
N SER A 328 21.81 13.14 -2.55
CA SER A 328 21.78 11.89 -3.32
C SER A 328 20.36 11.36 -3.55
N ASP A 329 19.36 11.96 -2.90
CA ASP A 329 17.95 11.57 -3.03
C ASP A 329 17.26 12.33 -4.17
N ASP A 330 16.89 11.63 -5.24
CA ASP A 330 16.28 12.23 -6.44
C ASP A 330 15.04 13.09 -6.12
N SER A 331 14.20 12.69 -5.17
CA SER A 331 13.00 13.45 -4.82
C SER A 331 13.34 14.75 -4.09
N PHE A 332 14.34 14.72 -3.20
CA PHE A 332 14.82 15.92 -2.54
C PHE A 332 15.55 16.85 -3.52
N VAL A 333 16.38 16.29 -4.40
CA VAL A 333 17.11 17.03 -5.44
C VAL A 333 16.14 17.78 -6.35
N ALA A 334 15.07 17.13 -6.81
CA ALA A 334 14.04 17.77 -7.62
C ALA A 334 13.38 18.96 -6.90
N PHE A 335 13.02 18.79 -5.63
CA PHE A 335 12.46 19.87 -4.81
C PHE A 335 13.44 21.02 -4.59
N ALA A 336 14.72 20.71 -4.31
CA ALA A 336 15.74 21.70 -4.09
C ALA A 336 16.05 22.51 -5.37
N HIS A 337 16.11 21.85 -6.53
CA HIS A 337 16.24 22.52 -7.82
C HIS A 337 15.03 23.39 -8.17
N LEU A 338 13.82 23.01 -7.77
CA LEU A 338 12.65 23.89 -7.87
C LEU A 338 12.87 25.20 -7.09
N LEU A 339 13.35 25.11 -5.85
CA LEU A 339 13.62 26.31 -5.04
C LEU A 339 14.67 27.21 -5.67
N GLU A 340 15.76 26.64 -6.19
CA GLU A 340 16.83 27.38 -6.87
C GLU A 340 16.33 28.04 -8.16
N ARG A 341 15.61 27.27 -9.00
CA ARG A 341 15.05 27.75 -10.28
C ARG A 341 14.08 28.91 -10.09
N GLU A 342 13.20 28.82 -9.09
CA GLU A 342 12.24 29.87 -8.76
C GLU A 342 12.84 30.99 -7.88
N ARG A 343 14.15 30.92 -7.58
CA ARG A 343 14.90 31.88 -6.76
C ARG A 343 14.28 32.07 -5.37
N LEU A 344 13.72 30.99 -4.81
CA LEU A 344 13.11 30.96 -3.48
C LEU A 344 14.13 30.63 -2.37
N ALA A 345 15.21 29.95 -2.74
CA ALA A 345 16.36 29.69 -1.89
C ALA A 345 17.62 29.49 -2.74
N THR A 346 18.76 29.83 -2.17
CA THR A 346 20.10 29.48 -2.66
C THR A 346 20.52 28.08 -2.17
N ARG A 347 21.49 27.47 -2.84
CA ARG A 347 22.10 26.20 -2.42
C ARG A 347 22.59 26.27 -0.97
N GLU A 348 23.20 27.38 -0.61
CA GLU A 348 23.74 27.64 0.73
C GLU A 348 22.64 27.71 1.79
N GLU A 349 21.53 28.39 1.49
CA GLU A 349 20.36 28.43 2.38
C GLU A 349 19.75 27.03 2.58
N ILE A 350 19.67 26.22 1.52
CA ILE A 350 19.15 24.85 1.59
C ILE A 350 20.08 23.98 2.45
N ASN A 351 21.40 24.06 2.22
CA ASN A 351 22.40 23.35 3.01
C ASN A 351 22.35 23.76 4.49
N ALA A 352 22.21 25.05 4.78
CA ALA A 352 22.06 25.56 6.14
C ALA A 352 20.79 25.01 6.81
N ALA A 353 19.68 24.89 6.08
CA ALA A 353 18.47 24.27 6.58
C ALA A 353 18.66 22.77 6.86
N ILE A 354 19.36 22.03 6.02
CA ILE A 354 19.69 20.61 6.24
C ILE A 354 20.48 20.43 7.55
N VAL A 355 21.51 21.25 7.76
CA VAL A 355 22.32 21.23 8.99
C VAL A 355 21.46 21.55 10.21
N ALA A 356 20.69 22.63 10.15
CA ALA A 356 19.83 23.03 11.26
C ALA A 356 18.77 21.97 11.62
N LYS A 357 18.13 21.34 10.62
CA LYS A 357 17.08 20.33 10.84
C LYS A 357 17.62 18.95 11.21
N SER A 358 18.93 18.72 11.06
CA SER A 358 19.61 17.49 11.48
C SER A 358 20.45 17.65 12.75
N ALA A 359 20.52 18.84 13.36
CA ALA A 359 21.43 19.15 14.46
C ALA A 359 21.27 18.23 15.70
N ASN A 360 20.06 17.72 15.96
CA ASN A 360 19.79 16.83 17.09
C ASN A 360 20.29 15.39 16.88
N ARG A 361 20.81 15.04 15.70
CA ARG A 361 21.27 13.67 15.38
C ARG A 361 22.33 13.14 16.35
N ALA A 362 23.29 13.99 16.73
CA ALA A 362 24.37 13.60 17.63
C ALA A 362 23.82 13.24 19.03
N LYS A 363 22.80 13.98 19.49
CA LYS A 363 22.13 13.73 20.77
C LYS A 363 21.24 12.48 20.73
N LEU A 364 20.58 12.21 19.59
CA LEU A 364 19.64 11.10 19.43
C LEU A 364 20.31 9.79 18.98
N GLY A 365 21.61 9.81 18.66
CA GLY A 365 22.35 8.66 18.12
C GLY A 365 22.03 8.35 16.66
N SER A 366 20.81 8.63 16.20
CA SER A 366 20.41 8.65 14.77
C SER A 366 19.11 9.43 14.58
N ILE A 367 18.81 9.82 13.35
CA ILE A 367 17.51 10.41 12.95
C ILE A 367 17.05 9.84 11.61
N VAL A 368 15.74 9.82 11.38
CA VAL A 368 15.16 9.35 10.10
C VAL A 368 15.36 10.43 9.04
N ASP A 369 15.90 10.04 7.89
CA ASP A 369 16.20 10.93 6.75
C ASP A 369 14.94 11.64 6.23
N ASP A 370 13.82 10.93 6.12
CA ASP A 370 12.55 11.42 5.63
C ASP A 370 11.99 12.53 6.52
N THR A 371 12.14 12.39 7.84
CA THR A 371 11.81 13.45 8.79
C THR A 371 12.66 14.70 8.55
N VAL A 372 13.95 14.54 8.23
CA VAL A 372 14.81 15.69 7.92
C VAL A 372 14.39 16.34 6.61
N ARG A 373 14.17 15.57 5.54
CA ARG A 373 13.68 16.09 4.25
C ARG A 373 12.39 16.88 4.44
N GLY A 374 11.38 16.31 5.10
CA GLY A 374 10.12 16.98 5.40
C GLY A 374 10.32 18.29 6.16
N ASN A 375 11.13 18.26 7.23
CA ASN A 375 11.43 19.45 8.02
C ASN A 375 12.19 20.55 7.25
N VAL A 376 13.04 20.17 6.28
CA VAL A 376 13.72 21.13 5.40
C VAL A 376 12.72 21.73 4.42
N LYS A 377 11.86 20.92 3.79
CA LYS A 377 10.79 21.38 2.90
C LYS A 377 9.86 22.37 3.62
N ASP A 378 9.53 22.13 4.89
CA ASP A 378 8.71 23.01 5.71
C ASP A 378 9.29 24.42 5.90
N VAL A 379 10.62 24.58 5.91
CA VAL A 379 11.28 25.90 6.01
C VAL A 379 10.93 26.78 4.83
N PHE A 380 10.88 26.20 3.63
CA PHE A 380 10.69 26.93 2.38
C PHE A 380 9.23 26.92 1.89
N ARG A 381 8.38 26.07 2.47
CA ARG A 381 6.97 25.94 2.09
C ARG A 381 6.21 27.28 2.06
N PRO A 382 6.37 28.22 3.02
CA PRO A 382 5.68 29.51 2.94
C PRO A 382 6.03 30.33 1.69
N ARG A 383 7.32 30.44 1.35
CA ARG A 383 7.80 31.16 0.14
C ARG A 383 7.28 30.49 -1.13
N LEU A 384 7.27 29.15 -1.13
CA LEU A 384 6.78 28.36 -2.25
C LEU A 384 5.28 28.55 -2.47
N ILE A 385 4.47 28.52 -1.42
CA ILE A 385 3.02 28.76 -1.49
C ILE A 385 2.74 30.19 -1.98
N GLU A 386 3.42 31.20 -1.45
CA GLU A 386 3.27 32.59 -1.89
C GLU A 386 3.53 32.73 -3.40
N ARG A 387 4.63 32.15 -3.87
CA ARG A 387 4.99 32.12 -5.30
C ARG A 387 3.96 31.38 -6.16
N LEU A 388 3.49 30.23 -5.66
CA LEU A 388 2.55 29.34 -6.34
C LEU A 388 1.15 29.95 -6.45
N THR A 389 0.73 30.73 -5.45
CA THR A 389 -0.65 31.23 -5.30
C THR A 389 -0.81 32.71 -5.60
N ASP A 390 0.23 33.33 -6.18
CA ASP A 390 0.32 34.75 -6.56
C ASP A 390 -1.04 35.33 -7.01
N PRO A 391 -1.65 36.21 -6.19
CA PRO A 391 -2.99 36.72 -6.45
C PRO A 391 -3.06 37.63 -7.68
N THR A 392 -1.91 38.12 -8.18
CA THR A 392 -1.86 39.00 -9.35
C THR A 392 -2.05 38.27 -10.67
N LEU A 393 -1.90 36.95 -10.68
CA LEU A 393 -2.15 36.13 -11.87
C LEU A 393 -3.64 35.91 -12.10
N ASP A 394 -4.04 35.94 -13.37
CA ASP A 394 -5.32 35.37 -13.78
C ASP A 394 -5.36 33.84 -13.59
N ALA A 395 -6.52 33.22 -13.79
CA ALA A 395 -6.71 31.79 -13.55
C ALA A 395 -5.82 30.91 -14.44
N GLN A 396 -5.67 31.23 -15.73
CA GLN A 396 -4.90 30.43 -16.68
C GLN A 396 -3.40 30.60 -16.45
N ALA A 397 -2.93 31.82 -16.17
CA ALA A 397 -1.55 32.09 -15.80
C ALA A 397 -1.19 31.41 -14.47
N SER A 398 -2.10 31.44 -13.49
CA SER A 398 -1.95 30.73 -12.21
C SER A 398 -1.82 29.22 -12.40
N TRP A 399 -2.68 28.61 -13.23
CA TRP A 399 -2.58 27.19 -13.53
C TRP A 399 -1.29 26.85 -14.29
N ARG A 400 -0.91 27.63 -15.30
CA ARG A 400 0.36 27.43 -16.05
C ARG A 400 1.59 27.54 -15.14
N ARG A 401 1.62 28.52 -14.23
CA ARG A 401 2.70 28.64 -13.24
C ARG A 401 2.76 27.41 -12.34
N MET A 402 1.61 26.97 -11.86
CA MET A 402 1.52 25.78 -11.02
C MET A 402 2.04 24.55 -11.78
N ARG A 403 1.66 24.33 -13.03
CA ARG A 403 2.25 23.26 -13.87
C ARG A 403 3.77 23.37 -14.01
N GLN A 404 4.28 24.54 -14.39
CA GLN A 404 5.72 24.77 -14.55
C GLN A 404 6.52 24.50 -13.28
N MET A 405 5.97 24.81 -12.10
CA MET A 405 6.61 24.56 -10.82
C MET A 405 6.57 23.09 -10.42
N LEU A 406 5.45 22.41 -10.66
CA LEU A 406 5.19 21.06 -10.15
C LEU A 406 5.65 19.94 -11.10
N ASP A 407 5.74 20.22 -12.40
CA ASP A 407 6.18 19.26 -13.39
C ASP A 407 7.67 18.93 -13.20
N GLY A 408 7.96 17.68 -12.84
CA GLY A 408 9.30 17.19 -12.49
C GLY A 408 9.49 16.84 -11.01
N LEU A 409 8.53 17.20 -10.15
CA LEU A 409 8.50 16.72 -8.76
C LEU A 409 7.98 15.28 -8.67
N ASP A 410 8.35 14.60 -7.58
CA ASP A 410 7.75 13.33 -7.22
C ASP A 410 6.24 13.48 -6.93
N ASN A 411 5.49 12.37 -7.03
CA ASN A 411 4.03 12.41 -6.90
C ASN A 411 3.55 12.97 -5.55
N GLY A 412 4.29 12.76 -4.46
CA GLY A 412 3.91 13.23 -3.12
C GLY A 412 4.02 14.74 -3.00
N ASP A 413 5.16 15.31 -3.38
CA ASP A 413 5.36 16.76 -3.40
C ASP A 413 4.39 17.44 -4.38
N ARG A 414 4.20 16.84 -5.56
CA ARG A 414 3.33 17.38 -6.61
C ARG A 414 1.87 17.44 -6.17
N GLY A 415 1.35 16.36 -5.59
CA GLY A 415 -0.01 16.28 -5.07
C GLY A 415 -0.26 17.31 -3.97
N ASN A 416 0.58 17.31 -2.94
CA ASN A 416 0.44 18.21 -1.80
C ASN A 416 0.51 19.71 -2.21
N LEU A 417 1.38 20.08 -3.16
CA LEU A 417 1.45 21.45 -3.67
C LEU A 417 0.25 21.80 -4.56
N ALA A 418 -0.28 20.85 -5.33
CA ALA A 418 -1.48 21.06 -6.14
C ALA A 418 -2.71 21.29 -5.25
N GLU A 419 -2.84 20.57 -4.13
CA GLU A 419 -3.88 20.77 -3.12
C GLU A 419 -3.83 22.18 -2.53
N LEU A 420 -2.65 22.62 -2.08
CA LEU A 420 -2.44 23.95 -1.50
C LEU A 420 -2.74 25.07 -2.52
N TRP A 421 -2.32 24.88 -3.77
CA TRP A 421 -2.66 25.80 -4.86
C TRP A 421 -4.17 25.90 -5.06
N TYR A 422 -4.84 24.75 -5.16
CA TYR A 422 -6.28 24.70 -5.38
C TYR A 422 -7.05 25.35 -4.23
N GLN A 423 -6.68 25.04 -2.99
CA GLN A 423 -7.27 25.64 -1.80
C GLN A 423 -7.17 27.17 -1.85
N ALA A 424 -5.98 27.71 -2.12
CA ALA A 424 -5.76 29.15 -2.14
C ALA A 424 -6.50 29.86 -3.28
N ARG A 425 -6.65 29.22 -4.45
CA ARG A 425 -7.22 29.83 -5.66
C ARG A 425 -8.73 29.62 -5.81
N HIS A 426 -9.25 28.48 -5.35
CA HIS A 426 -10.59 28.02 -5.70
C HIS A 426 -11.46 27.58 -4.51
N ALA A 427 -10.86 27.30 -3.35
CA ALA A 427 -11.59 26.87 -2.16
C ALA A 427 -11.10 27.62 -0.90
N LYS A 428 -11.09 28.96 -0.97
CA LYS A 428 -10.65 29.81 0.13
C LYS A 428 -11.53 29.58 1.37
N GLY A 429 -10.92 29.12 2.45
CA GLY A 429 -11.63 28.80 3.69
C GLY A 429 -12.05 27.35 3.84
N ALA A 430 -11.81 26.50 2.83
CA ALA A 430 -11.91 25.06 2.99
C ALA A 430 -10.83 24.55 3.96
N GLU A 431 -11.17 23.53 4.75
CA GLU A 431 -10.23 22.93 5.70
C GLU A 431 -9.41 21.84 5.02
N HIS A 432 -8.09 21.86 5.23
CA HIS A 432 -7.13 20.97 4.58
C HIS A 432 -6.79 19.77 5.46
N HIS A 433 -6.72 18.58 4.85
CA HIS A 433 -6.37 17.29 5.46
C HIS A 433 -7.24 16.92 6.66
N VAL A 434 -8.53 16.67 6.41
CA VAL A 434 -9.51 16.29 7.44
C VAL A 434 -9.57 14.77 7.57
N GLY A 435 -9.05 14.25 8.69
CA GLY A 435 -9.12 12.82 9.02
C GLY A 435 -10.53 12.37 9.40
N THR A 436 -10.98 11.23 8.86
CA THR A 436 -12.29 10.65 9.15
C THR A 436 -12.27 9.12 9.03
N LYS A 437 -13.35 8.48 9.48
CA LYS A 437 -13.60 7.05 9.28
C LYS A 437 -14.84 6.88 8.43
N VAL A 438 -14.70 6.15 7.33
CA VAL A 438 -15.82 5.84 6.44
C VAL A 438 -16.30 4.44 6.73
N THR A 439 -17.60 4.31 7.00
CA THR A 439 -18.26 3.00 7.00
C THR A 439 -18.54 2.62 5.55
N ARG A 440 -17.88 1.57 5.07
CA ARG A 440 -18.04 1.09 3.70
C ARG A 440 -19.43 0.49 3.49
N VAL A 441 -19.93 0.57 2.26
CA VAL A 441 -21.20 -0.06 1.84
C VAL A 441 -20.98 -1.07 0.69
N GLY A 442 -21.98 -1.90 0.39
CA GLY A 442 -21.91 -2.90 -0.69
C GLY A 442 -21.02 -4.09 -0.34
N GLU A 443 -20.10 -4.49 -1.23
CA GLU A 443 -19.25 -5.69 -1.03
C GLU A 443 -18.32 -5.58 0.20
N LEU A 444 -18.07 -4.36 0.69
CA LEU A 444 -17.25 -4.07 1.86
C LEU A 444 -18.08 -3.65 3.09
N GLU A 445 -19.41 -3.85 3.06
CA GLU A 445 -20.34 -3.35 4.09
C GLU A 445 -19.88 -3.67 5.53
N GLY A 446 -19.89 -2.63 6.37
CA GLY A 446 -19.54 -2.73 7.80
C GLY A 446 -18.04 -2.68 8.10
N GLN A 447 -17.17 -2.54 7.09
CA GLN A 447 -15.75 -2.21 7.29
C GLN A 447 -15.59 -0.70 7.58
N LEU A 448 -14.67 -0.36 8.49
CA LEU A 448 -14.25 1.02 8.73
C LEU A 448 -12.94 1.26 7.98
N GLU A 449 -12.91 2.26 7.12
CA GLU A 449 -11.71 2.72 6.43
C GLU A 449 -11.30 4.10 6.96
N ASP A 450 -10.06 4.22 7.44
CA ASP A 450 -9.49 5.52 7.80
C ASP A 450 -9.18 6.29 6.50
N ARG A 451 -9.67 7.52 6.42
CA ARG A 451 -9.49 8.42 5.26
C ARG A 451 -8.98 9.77 5.72
N VAL A 452 -8.19 10.42 4.89
CA VAL A 452 -7.90 11.85 4.99
C VAL A 452 -8.51 12.50 3.76
N ILE A 453 -9.37 13.49 3.98
CA ILE A 453 -9.99 14.30 2.93
C ILE A 453 -9.06 15.46 2.60
N ASP A 454 -8.74 15.66 1.32
CA ASP A 454 -7.82 16.73 0.90
C ASP A 454 -8.37 18.10 1.33
N LEU A 455 -9.61 18.43 0.93
CA LEU A 455 -10.30 19.64 1.38
C LEU A 455 -11.77 19.38 1.75
N VAL A 456 -12.24 20.07 2.80
CA VAL A 456 -13.67 20.13 3.16
C VAL A 456 -14.19 21.56 3.05
N GLU A 457 -15.22 21.76 2.22
CA GLU A 457 -15.91 23.03 2.01
C GLU A 457 -17.40 22.87 2.35
N GLY A 458 -17.82 23.32 3.55
CA GLY A 458 -19.19 23.13 4.02
C GLY A 458 -19.53 21.64 4.12
N ASN A 459 -20.55 21.18 3.37
CA ASN A 459 -20.95 19.77 3.31
C ASN A 459 -20.30 18.99 2.16
N ARG A 460 -19.25 19.54 1.53
CA ARG A 460 -18.58 18.95 0.37
C ARG A 460 -17.18 18.50 0.74
N ALA A 461 -16.90 17.22 0.47
CA ALA A 461 -15.54 16.70 0.38
C ALA A 461 -14.98 16.96 -1.03
N ILE A 462 -13.74 17.43 -1.12
CA ILE A 462 -13.05 17.70 -2.38
C ILE A 462 -11.77 16.86 -2.38
N GLU A 463 -11.63 15.99 -3.38
CA GLU A 463 -10.44 15.18 -3.65
C GLU A 463 -9.73 15.75 -4.87
N ILE A 464 -8.44 16.03 -4.75
CA ILE A 464 -7.63 16.71 -5.77
C ILE A 464 -6.64 15.72 -6.35
N LYS A 465 -6.73 15.51 -7.65
CA LYS A 465 -5.91 14.57 -8.40
C LYS A 465 -4.95 15.32 -9.32
N ASP A 466 -3.66 15.18 -9.04
CA ASP A 466 -2.57 15.57 -9.93
C ASP A 466 -1.84 14.35 -10.52
N VAL A 467 -2.59 13.59 -11.32
CA VAL A 467 -2.15 12.32 -11.92
C VAL A 467 -2.32 12.37 -13.44
N THR A 468 -1.65 11.46 -14.14
CA THR A 468 -1.82 11.24 -15.58
C THR A 468 -2.58 9.95 -15.89
N GLY A 469 -2.70 9.04 -14.92
CA GLY A 469 -3.31 7.72 -15.07
C GLY A 469 -4.65 7.57 -14.35
N PRO A 470 -5.19 6.33 -14.30
CA PRO A 470 -6.45 6.04 -13.62
C PRO A 470 -6.36 6.30 -12.11
N ILE A 471 -7.49 6.67 -11.51
CA ILE A 471 -7.62 6.82 -10.06
C ILE A 471 -7.88 5.48 -9.38
N ASP A 472 -7.61 5.40 -8.07
CA ASP A 472 -8.02 4.27 -7.25
C ASP A 472 -9.55 4.26 -7.07
N HIS A 473 -10.22 3.29 -7.70
CA HIS A 473 -11.67 3.13 -7.62
C HIS A 473 -12.15 2.76 -6.21
N SER A 474 -11.33 2.09 -5.40
CA SER A 474 -11.66 1.78 -4.00
C SER A 474 -11.72 3.06 -3.17
N GLN A 475 -10.74 3.95 -3.37
CA GLN A 475 -10.74 5.29 -2.78
C GLN A 475 -11.94 6.10 -3.25
N PHE A 476 -12.25 6.10 -4.54
CA PHE A 476 -13.45 6.75 -5.08
C PHE A 476 -14.73 6.29 -4.39
N ASN A 477 -14.91 4.96 -4.29
CA ASN A 477 -16.08 4.41 -3.62
C ASN A 477 -16.13 4.81 -2.14
N ALA A 478 -14.99 4.99 -1.45
CA ALA A 478 -14.98 5.47 -0.06
C ALA A 478 -15.60 6.87 0.07
N TYR A 479 -15.33 7.77 -0.89
CA TYR A 479 -15.92 9.10 -0.89
C TYR A 479 -17.41 9.11 -1.18
N ILE A 480 -17.86 8.22 -2.08
CA ILE A 480 -19.31 8.05 -2.32
C ILE A 480 -20.00 7.50 -1.07
N ASP A 481 -19.45 6.44 -0.47
CA ASP A 481 -19.95 5.86 0.78
C ASP A 481 -20.00 6.91 1.91
N MET A 482 -18.98 7.79 1.97
CA MET A 482 -18.91 8.88 2.95
C MET A 482 -20.07 9.87 2.82
N ALA A 483 -20.39 10.27 1.59
CA ALA A 483 -21.45 11.22 1.31
C ALA A 483 -22.86 10.61 1.47
N GLU A 484 -23.04 9.35 1.09
CA GLU A 484 -24.31 8.64 1.30
C GLU A 484 -24.58 8.29 2.75
N GLY A 485 -23.54 7.89 3.48
CA GLY A 485 -23.62 7.59 4.90
C GLY A 485 -23.72 8.83 5.79
N GLU A 486 -23.78 10.04 5.19
CA GLU A 486 -23.82 11.32 5.89
C GLU A 486 -22.72 11.40 6.96
N THR A 487 -21.50 11.05 6.57
CA THR A 487 -20.38 10.96 7.51
C THR A 487 -20.10 12.32 8.15
N GLN A 488 -20.12 12.34 9.48
CA GLN A 488 -19.73 13.52 10.24
C GLN A 488 -18.22 13.65 10.31
N VAL A 489 -17.71 14.83 9.98
CA VAL A 489 -16.30 15.19 10.09
C VAL A 489 -16.13 16.34 11.06
N ARG A 490 -15.02 16.32 11.80
CA ARG A 490 -14.64 17.40 12.71
C ARG A 490 -13.77 18.40 11.97
N LEU A 491 -14.21 19.64 12.00
CA LEU A 491 -13.56 20.81 11.43
C LEU A 491 -13.12 21.75 12.56
N LYS A 492 -12.18 22.65 12.29
CA LYS A 492 -11.79 23.74 13.20
C LYS A 492 -12.97 24.62 13.59
N ALA A 493 -13.91 24.83 12.67
CA ALA A 493 -15.08 25.68 12.86
C ALA A 493 -16.30 24.96 13.45
N GLY A 494 -16.23 23.64 13.68
CA GLY A 494 -17.35 22.83 14.17
C GLY A 494 -17.40 21.45 13.54
N GLU A 495 -18.59 20.89 13.42
CA GLU A 495 -18.80 19.61 12.73
C GLU A 495 -19.51 19.84 11.40
N ALA A 496 -19.19 19.03 10.40
CA ALA A 496 -19.87 19.04 9.11
C ALA A 496 -20.29 17.62 8.72
N THR A 497 -21.45 17.51 8.10
CA THR A 497 -21.92 16.27 7.49
C THR A 497 -21.57 16.30 6.01
N ILE A 498 -20.78 15.33 5.55
CA ILE A 498 -20.44 15.22 4.13
C ILE A 498 -21.65 14.66 3.38
N GLN A 499 -22.08 15.39 2.35
CA GLN A 499 -23.23 15.05 1.50
C GLN A 499 -22.90 15.14 0.01
N ARG A 500 -21.76 15.77 -0.33
CA ARG A 500 -21.34 16.01 -1.71
C ARG A 500 -19.86 15.70 -1.86
N VAL A 501 -19.49 15.25 -3.05
CA VAL A 501 -18.11 14.94 -3.42
C VAL A 501 -17.75 15.72 -4.67
N ARG A 502 -16.55 16.32 -4.67
CA ARG A 502 -15.93 16.87 -5.87
C ARG A 502 -14.60 16.19 -6.13
N TYR A 503 -14.43 15.65 -7.33
CA TYR A 503 -13.13 15.25 -7.85
C TYR A 503 -12.54 16.36 -8.71
N VAL A 504 -11.31 16.79 -8.43
CA VAL A 504 -10.64 17.84 -9.18
C VAL A 504 -9.45 17.24 -9.93
N PHE A 505 -9.44 17.32 -11.25
CA PHE A 505 -8.29 16.96 -12.08
C PHE A 505 -7.55 18.23 -12.48
N THR A 506 -6.37 18.42 -11.89
CA THR A 506 -5.50 19.56 -12.21
C THR A 506 -4.63 19.31 -13.45
N ARG A 507 -4.55 18.06 -13.91
CA ARG A 507 -3.95 17.61 -15.17
C ARG A 507 -5.00 17.14 -16.18
N PRO A 508 -4.96 17.64 -17.42
CA PRO A 508 -5.84 17.19 -18.50
C PRO A 508 -5.71 15.69 -18.79
N GLU A 509 -4.50 15.12 -18.70
CA GLU A 509 -4.25 13.70 -18.96
C GLU A 509 -4.95 12.82 -17.94
N GLY A 510 -4.88 13.19 -16.66
CA GLY A 510 -5.60 12.51 -15.59
C GLY A 510 -7.11 12.60 -15.78
N ALA A 511 -7.63 13.75 -16.19
CA ALA A 511 -9.04 13.88 -16.52
C ALA A 511 -9.43 12.93 -17.66
N ARG A 512 -8.66 12.91 -18.76
CA ARG A 512 -8.90 12.05 -19.91
C ARG A 512 -8.91 10.56 -19.54
N ALA A 513 -7.98 10.13 -18.68
CA ALA A 513 -7.91 8.74 -18.23
C ALA A 513 -9.13 8.30 -17.40
N ASN A 514 -9.89 9.23 -16.83
CA ASN A 514 -10.95 8.91 -15.85
C ASN A 514 -12.36 9.40 -16.25
N LEU A 515 -12.51 10.32 -17.20
CA LEU A 515 -13.82 10.90 -17.55
C LEU A 515 -14.82 9.87 -18.10
N ALA A 516 -14.37 8.81 -18.76
CA ALA A 516 -15.24 7.72 -19.20
C ALA A 516 -15.87 7.00 -17.99
N PHE A 517 -15.05 6.63 -17.01
CA PHE A 517 -15.51 6.07 -15.74
C PHE A 517 -16.48 7.02 -15.02
N PHE A 518 -16.15 8.31 -14.92
CA PHE A 518 -17.05 9.29 -14.30
C PHE A 518 -18.37 9.48 -15.05
N ALA A 519 -18.38 9.34 -16.38
CA ALA A 519 -19.62 9.39 -17.16
C ALA A 519 -20.55 8.26 -16.75
N GLU A 520 -20.05 7.03 -16.61
CA GLU A 520 -20.83 5.88 -16.13
C GLU A 520 -21.34 6.10 -14.69
N GLN A 521 -20.48 6.61 -13.80
CA GLN A 521 -20.87 6.88 -12.42
C GLN A 521 -21.97 7.95 -12.32
N LEU A 522 -21.92 8.98 -13.16
CA LEU A 522 -22.92 10.05 -13.19
C LEU A 522 -24.29 9.62 -13.76
N GLU A 523 -24.40 8.43 -14.37
CA GLU A 523 -25.69 7.83 -14.75
C GLU A 523 -26.32 7.03 -13.60
N SER A 524 -25.53 6.69 -12.58
CA SER A 524 -26.01 5.95 -11.43
C SER A 524 -26.94 6.79 -10.57
N ARG A 525 -28.16 6.29 -10.33
CA ARG A 525 -29.13 6.92 -9.40
C ARG A 525 -28.56 7.13 -8.00
N ARG A 526 -27.59 6.28 -7.62
CA ARG A 526 -26.86 6.34 -6.36
C ARG A 526 -26.02 7.63 -6.24
N ILE A 527 -25.47 8.10 -7.36
CA ILE A 527 -24.41 9.13 -7.41
C ILE A 527 -24.94 10.48 -7.91
N ILE A 528 -26.04 10.46 -8.68
CA ILE A 528 -26.69 11.68 -9.20
C ILE A 528 -26.95 12.68 -8.07
N GLY A 529 -26.44 13.91 -8.23
CA GLY A 529 -26.59 15.00 -7.25
C GLY A 529 -25.56 15.00 -6.11
N ILE A 530 -24.81 13.90 -5.93
CA ILE A 530 -23.72 13.79 -4.94
C ILE A 530 -22.40 14.23 -5.55
N LEU A 531 -22.10 13.75 -6.77
CA LEU A 531 -20.79 13.90 -7.40
C LEU A 531 -20.72 15.05 -8.40
N THR A 532 -19.62 15.78 -8.34
CA THR A 532 -19.18 16.72 -9.39
C THR A 532 -17.73 16.46 -9.75
N ILE A 533 -17.36 16.68 -11.00
CA ILE A 533 -15.97 16.59 -11.47
C ILE A 533 -15.56 17.96 -11.97
N GLU A 534 -14.42 18.44 -11.51
CA GLU A 534 -13.81 19.68 -11.96
C GLU A 534 -12.53 19.36 -12.73
N VAL A 535 -12.39 19.91 -13.93
CA VAL A 535 -11.27 19.62 -14.82
C VAL A 535 -10.64 20.92 -15.27
N PHE A 536 -9.31 21.00 -15.18
CA PHE A 536 -8.52 22.02 -15.85
C PHE A 536 -8.07 21.47 -17.21
N ASP A 537 -8.39 22.16 -18.30
CA ASP A 537 -7.95 21.79 -19.63
C ASP A 537 -6.51 22.25 -19.94
N MET A 538 -6.03 21.97 -21.16
CA MET A 538 -4.67 22.33 -21.60
C MET A 538 -4.37 23.84 -21.53
N ASN A 539 -5.40 24.68 -21.48
CA ASN A 539 -5.26 26.14 -21.35
C ASN A 539 -5.42 26.61 -19.89
N GLY A 540 -5.63 25.70 -18.95
CA GLY A 540 -5.96 26.02 -17.56
C GLY A 540 -7.39 26.56 -17.39
N THR A 541 -8.27 26.34 -18.37
CA THR A 541 -9.68 26.69 -18.23
C THR A 541 -10.38 25.63 -17.41
N ARG A 542 -11.21 26.09 -16.47
CA ARG A 542 -11.90 25.24 -15.51
C ARG A 542 -13.28 24.84 -16.04
N HIS A 543 -13.54 23.53 -16.07
CA HIS A 543 -14.81 22.94 -16.47
C HIS A 543 -15.41 22.20 -15.27
N ILE A 544 -16.71 22.40 -15.02
CA ILE A 544 -17.44 21.63 -14.00
C ILE A 544 -18.40 20.69 -14.73
N VAL A 545 -18.30 19.42 -14.42
CA VAL A 545 -19.06 18.31 -14.98
C VAL A 545 -19.95 17.75 -13.88
N SER A 546 -21.26 17.75 -14.13
CA SER A 546 -22.27 17.20 -13.21
C SER A 546 -23.22 16.22 -13.90
N SER A 547 -22.99 15.90 -15.17
CA SER A 547 -23.78 14.94 -15.94
C SER A 547 -22.89 14.07 -16.82
N ALA A 548 -23.36 12.86 -17.13
CA ALA A 548 -22.67 11.95 -18.02
C ALA A 548 -22.47 12.53 -19.43
N ARG A 549 -23.45 13.32 -19.91
CA ARG A 549 -23.35 14.04 -21.19
C ARG A 549 -22.19 15.04 -21.18
N ASP A 550 -22.07 15.84 -20.13
CA ASP A 550 -20.97 16.82 -20.01
C ASP A 550 -19.62 16.13 -19.89
N ALA A 551 -19.55 14.99 -19.19
CA ALA A 551 -18.34 14.20 -19.04
C ALA A 551 -17.84 13.68 -20.40
N ARG A 552 -18.73 13.09 -21.20
CA ARG A 552 -18.43 12.58 -22.55
C ARG A 552 -18.03 13.72 -23.50
N ALA A 553 -18.78 14.82 -23.51
CA ALA A 553 -18.47 15.97 -24.37
C ALA A 553 -17.14 16.65 -23.98
N LEU A 554 -16.77 16.66 -22.70
CA LEU A 554 -15.46 17.13 -22.27
C LEU A 554 -14.34 16.14 -22.67
N LEU A 555 -14.58 14.83 -22.53
CA LEU A 555 -13.62 13.81 -22.94
C LEU A 555 -13.29 13.90 -24.44
N GLU A 556 -14.30 14.09 -25.30
CA GLU A 556 -14.11 14.30 -26.74
C GLU A 556 -13.22 15.52 -27.02
N ARG A 557 -13.52 16.68 -26.42
CA ARG A 557 -12.71 17.91 -26.58
C ARG A 557 -11.27 17.76 -26.10
N LEU A 558 -11.05 17.02 -25.01
CA LEU A 558 -9.70 16.73 -24.52
C LEU A 558 -8.93 15.74 -25.43
N GLY A 559 -9.65 14.93 -26.20
CA GLY A 559 -9.07 14.03 -27.21
C GLY A 559 -8.63 14.75 -28.49
N GLU A 560 -9.33 15.82 -28.89
CA GLU A 560 -9.05 16.60 -30.10
C GLU A 560 -7.90 17.62 -29.97
N SER A 561 -7.43 17.89 -28.76
CA SER A 561 -6.44 18.94 -28.47
C SER A 561 -4.96 18.46 -28.50
N LEU A 562 -4.70 17.32 -29.15
CA LEU A 562 -3.38 16.74 -29.45
C LEU A 562 -3.26 16.50 -30.96
#